data_AF-A0A075ANG6-F1
#
_entry.id   AF-A0A075ANG6-F1
#
_cell.length_a   1.000
_cell.length_b   1.000
_cell.length_c   1.000
_cell.angle_alpha   90.00
_cell.angle_beta   90.00
_cell.angle_gamma   90.00
#
_symmetry.space_group_name_H-M   'P 1'
#
loop_
_entity.id
_entity.type
_entity.pdbx_description
1 polymer ?
#
loop_
_entity_poly.entity_id
_entity_poly.type
_entity_poly.pdbx_seq_one_letter_code
_entity_poly.pdbx_strand_id
1 'polypeptide(L)'
;MKLEAISSAAFVLASRSNGLDGITFNNFMRVLVYELSIKDHIPDSIRFPLELESFGRIIVPFLSVPNVEWPLLNWEGVKMSNFTRTRNHDQIDCKFPLDENNIISIEVNNRIEPFGTPLLESSFKNIPCNSKIHFIVLNKLVRRFYPNFSRKSYSDFLSKNQNLAKKYVYKLTKNGLESVSGIQNSPDCVPGSIVIFVPLYK
;
A
#
# COMPACT_ATOMS: atom_id res chain seq x y z
N MET A 1 4.62 14.39 -10.34
CA MET A 1 6.10 14.24 -10.44
C MET A 1 6.85 14.25 -9.10
N LYS A 2 6.81 15.30 -8.26
CA LYS A 2 7.57 15.29 -6.97
C LYS A 2 7.11 14.18 -6.02
N LEU A 3 5.80 13.94 -5.93
CA LEU A 3 5.26 12.93 -5.00
C LEU A 3 5.56 11.49 -5.43
N GLU A 4 5.44 11.17 -6.72
CA GLU A 4 5.77 9.82 -7.22
C GLU A 4 7.24 9.49 -6.98
N ALA A 5 8.14 10.45 -7.23
CA ALA A 5 9.58 10.26 -7.04
C ALA A 5 9.93 10.07 -5.55
N ILE A 6 9.37 10.91 -4.66
CA ILE A 6 9.56 10.76 -3.20
C ILE A 6 9.01 9.41 -2.72
N SER A 7 7.81 9.04 -3.16
CA SER A 7 7.20 7.77 -2.77
C SER A 7 8.05 6.60 -3.25
N SER A 8 8.45 6.59 -4.53
CA SER A 8 9.31 5.52 -5.07
C SER A 8 10.62 5.41 -4.30
N ALA A 9 11.27 6.53 -4.01
CA ALA A 9 12.51 6.55 -3.22
C ALA A 9 12.30 5.99 -1.82
N ALA A 10 11.25 6.42 -1.11
CA ALA A 10 10.94 5.94 0.23
C ALA A 10 10.68 4.42 0.27
N PHE A 11 9.95 3.88 -0.70
CA PHE A 11 9.72 2.43 -0.82
C PHE A 11 11.02 1.67 -1.05
N VAL A 12 11.88 2.17 -1.95
CA VAL A 12 13.18 1.55 -2.21
C VAL A 12 14.06 1.62 -0.95
N LEU A 13 14.17 2.77 -0.30
CA LEU A 13 14.98 2.92 0.92
C LEU A 13 14.50 2.02 2.06
N ALA A 14 13.19 1.99 2.33
CA ALA A 14 12.60 1.14 3.36
C ALA A 14 12.82 -0.36 3.10
N SER A 15 12.84 -0.79 1.83
CA SER A 15 13.10 -2.19 1.48
C SER A 15 14.53 -2.66 1.76
N ARG A 16 15.48 -1.72 1.87
CA ARG A 16 16.92 -2.01 1.97
C ARG A 16 17.43 -2.11 3.40
N SER A 17 16.60 -1.79 4.39
CA SER A 17 17.05 -1.61 5.77
C SER A 17 17.52 -2.88 6.47
N ASN A 18 17.22 -4.07 5.93
CA ASN A 18 17.73 -5.35 6.40
C ASN A 18 18.69 -6.03 5.40
N GLY A 19 19.23 -5.25 4.45
CA GLY A 19 20.12 -5.79 3.42
C GLY A 19 19.43 -6.77 2.47
N LEU A 20 20.23 -7.66 1.88
CA LEU A 20 19.81 -8.54 0.79
C LEU A 20 18.89 -9.70 1.20
N ASP A 21 18.71 -9.93 2.50
CA ASP A 21 17.80 -10.95 3.04
C ASP A 21 16.31 -10.56 2.90
N GLY A 22 16.06 -9.31 2.51
CA GLY A 22 14.73 -8.72 2.54
C GLY A 22 14.31 -8.38 3.97
N ILE A 23 13.14 -7.75 4.09
CA ILE A 23 12.65 -7.20 5.36
C ILE A 23 11.20 -7.60 5.58
N THR A 24 10.84 -8.00 6.81
CA THR A 24 9.43 -8.27 7.15
C THR A 24 8.58 -7.02 6.90
N PHE A 25 7.35 -7.18 6.44
CA PHE A 25 6.46 -6.07 6.10
C PHE A 25 6.21 -5.15 7.29
N ASN A 26 6.15 -5.66 8.53
CA ASN A 26 6.05 -4.81 9.71
C ASN A 26 7.25 -3.86 9.83
N ASN A 27 8.48 -4.38 9.71
CA ASN A 27 9.70 -3.56 9.75
C ASN A 27 9.83 -2.64 8.53
N PHE A 28 9.42 -3.10 7.35
CA PHE A 28 9.31 -2.25 6.16
C PHE A 28 8.42 -1.03 6.44
N MET A 29 7.24 -1.23 7.03
CA MET A 29 6.32 -0.14 7.36
C MET A 29 6.89 0.83 8.39
N ARG A 30 7.70 0.35 9.36
CA ARG A 30 8.40 1.22 10.32
C ARG A 30 9.36 2.17 9.61
N VAL A 31 10.17 1.67 8.68
CA VAL A 31 11.10 2.52 7.94
C VAL A 31 10.35 3.40 6.93
N LEU A 32 9.31 2.87 6.28
CA LEU A 32 8.51 3.62 5.31
C LEU A 32 7.87 4.87 5.92
N VAL A 33 7.32 4.80 7.14
CA VAL A 33 6.74 6.00 7.77
C VAL A 33 7.80 7.07 8.09
N TYR A 34 9.04 6.66 8.35
CA TYR A 34 10.16 7.58 8.53
C TYR A 34 10.58 8.21 7.21
N GLU A 35 10.81 7.41 6.17
CA GLU A 35 11.22 7.87 4.84
C GLU A 35 10.18 8.79 4.17
N LEU A 36 8.90 8.57 4.48
CA LEU A 36 7.80 9.44 4.03
C LEU A 36 7.59 10.68 4.91
N SER A 37 8.42 10.88 5.93
CA SER A 37 8.32 11.99 6.91
C SER A 37 6.98 12.02 7.68
N ILE A 38 6.34 10.86 7.87
CA ILE A 38 5.16 10.73 8.73
C ILE A 38 5.60 10.70 10.22
N LYS A 39 6.83 10.26 10.47
CA LYS A 39 7.53 10.34 11.76
C LYS A 39 8.96 10.84 11.57
N ASP A 40 9.47 11.57 12.57
CA ASP A 40 10.84 12.12 12.56
C ASP A 40 11.92 11.08 12.89
N HIS A 41 11.53 9.90 13.36
CA HIS A 41 12.41 8.78 13.65
C HIS A 41 11.73 7.46 13.27
N ILE A 42 12.54 6.42 13.02
CA ILE A 42 12.03 5.06 12.81
C ILE A 42 11.38 4.59 14.11
N PRO A 43 10.07 4.32 14.14
CA PRO A 43 9.40 3.87 15.36
C PRO A 43 9.86 2.48 15.76
N ASP A 44 9.76 2.13 17.04
CA ASP A 44 10.07 0.77 17.52
C ASP A 44 9.09 -0.28 16.98
N SER A 45 7.83 0.10 16.76
CA SER A 45 6.80 -0.77 16.21
C SER A 45 5.74 0.01 15.42
N ILE A 46 5.11 -0.69 14.47
CA ILE A 46 3.86 -0.29 13.82
C ILE A 46 2.78 -1.26 14.27
N ARG A 47 1.68 -0.75 14.83
CA ARG A 47 0.56 -1.58 15.26
C ARG A 47 -0.21 -2.08 14.04
N PHE A 48 -0.33 -3.40 13.92
CA PHE A 48 -1.21 -4.05 12.98
C PHE A 48 -2.46 -4.54 13.72
N PRO A 49 -3.66 -4.34 13.16
CA PRO A 49 -4.86 -5.06 13.59
C PRO A 49 -4.61 -6.57 13.63
N LEU A 50 -5.26 -7.29 14.55
CA LEU A 50 -5.04 -8.72 14.79
C LEU A 50 -5.25 -9.54 13.51
N GLU A 51 -6.29 -9.19 12.75
CA GLU A 51 -6.65 -9.78 11.46
C GLU A 51 -5.58 -9.59 10.36
N LEU A 52 -4.60 -8.70 10.59
CA LEU A 52 -3.49 -8.40 9.67
C LEU A 52 -2.12 -8.88 10.17
N GLU A 53 -2.03 -9.58 11.30
CA GLU A 53 -0.73 -10.04 11.84
C GLU A 53 0.07 -10.88 10.85
N SER A 54 -0.60 -11.71 10.04
CA SER A 54 0.05 -12.53 9.02
C SER A 54 0.68 -11.69 7.91
N PHE A 55 0.10 -10.53 7.55
CA PHE A 55 0.70 -9.61 6.58
C PHE A 55 2.00 -9.02 7.12
N GLY A 56 2.10 -8.76 8.42
CA GLY A 56 3.32 -8.23 9.04
C GLY A 56 4.55 -9.13 8.85
N ARG A 57 4.35 -10.43 8.63
CA ARG A 57 5.40 -11.45 8.45
C ARG A 57 5.83 -11.64 7.00
N ILE A 58 5.12 -11.07 6.04
CA ILE A 58 5.47 -11.11 4.61
C ILE A 58 6.86 -10.50 4.42
N ILE A 59 7.71 -11.09 3.60
CA ILE A 59 9.04 -10.55 3.29
C ILE A 59 8.95 -9.62 2.08
N VAL A 60 9.26 -8.35 2.29
CA VAL A 60 9.50 -7.38 1.21
C VAL A 60 10.94 -7.57 0.73
N PRO A 61 11.17 -7.84 -0.57
CA PRO A 61 12.51 -8.03 -1.10
C PRO A 61 13.30 -6.71 -1.14
N PHE A 62 14.62 -6.81 -1.22
CA PHE A 62 15.52 -5.69 -1.49
C PHE A 62 15.29 -5.14 -2.90
N LEU A 63 14.78 -3.91 -2.98
CA LEU A 63 14.32 -3.34 -4.24
C LEU A 63 15.43 -2.63 -5.02
N SER A 64 15.44 -2.84 -6.33
CA SER A 64 16.23 -2.03 -7.26
C SER A 64 15.77 -0.58 -7.26
N VAL A 65 16.61 0.31 -7.77
CA VAL A 65 16.11 1.64 -8.13
C VAL A 65 15.10 1.51 -9.27
N PRO A 66 14.12 2.43 -9.38
CA PRO A 66 13.03 2.26 -10.33
C PRO A 66 13.49 2.06 -11.78
N ASN A 67 12.95 1.03 -12.44
CA ASN A 67 13.25 0.64 -13.82
C ASN A 67 14.72 0.30 -14.10
N VAL A 68 15.49 -0.02 -13.07
CA VAL A 68 16.81 -0.64 -13.21
C VAL A 68 16.69 -2.07 -12.75
N GLU A 69 17.13 -3.00 -13.59
CA GLU A 69 17.07 -4.41 -13.26
C GLU A 69 18.34 -4.82 -12.48
N TRP A 70 18.15 -5.67 -11.48
CA TRP A 70 19.29 -6.36 -10.89
C TRP A 70 19.91 -7.31 -11.92
N PRO A 71 21.24 -7.48 -11.90
CA PRO A 71 21.85 -8.59 -12.64
C PRO A 71 21.27 -9.92 -12.11
N LEU A 72 21.26 -10.93 -12.96
CA LEU A 72 20.83 -12.29 -12.59
C LEU A 72 21.79 -12.86 -11.54
N LEU A 73 21.48 -12.63 -10.27
CA LEU A 73 22.24 -13.10 -9.11
C LEU A 73 21.48 -14.27 -8.48
N ASN A 74 21.90 -15.49 -8.77
CA ASN A 74 21.38 -16.70 -8.12
C ASN A 74 22.19 -17.02 -6.87
N TRP A 75 22.09 -16.16 -5.86
CA TRP A 75 22.65 -16.43 -4.55
C TRP A 75 21.58 -16.99 -3.62
N GLU A 76 21.90 -18.11 -2.98
CA GLU A 76 21.00 -18.72 -2.01
C GLU A 76 20.75 -17.75 -0.84
N GLY A 77 19.51 -17.68 -0.38
CA GLY A 77 19.10 -16.79 0.72
C GLY A 77 18.80 -15.34 0.32
N VAL A 78 19.25 -14.87 -0.85
CA VAL A 78 19.03 -13.48 -1.28
C VAL A 78 17.59 -13.26 -1.76
N LYS A 79 16.98 -12.17 -1.28
CA LYS A 79 15.63 -11.72 -1.65
C LYS A 79 15.73 -10.36 -2.35
N MET A 80 16.00 -10.35 -3.64
CA MET A 80 16.01 -9.14 -4.47
C MET A 80 14.83 -9.11 -5.44
N SER A 81 14.36 -7.92 -5.77
CA SER A 81 13.31 -7.75 -6.77
C SER A 81 13.43 -6.41 -7.49
N ASN A 82 12.93 -6.37 -8.72
CA ASN A 82 12.96 -5.16 -9.54
C ASN A 82 11.78 -4.26 -9.19
N PHE A 83 12.07 -2.99 -8.90
CA PHE A 83 11.02 -1.98 -8.72
C PHE A 83 10.67 -1.38 -10.09
N THR A 84 9.41 -1.51 -10.50
CA THR A 84 8.94 -1.01 -11.79
C THR A 84 8.06 0.21 -11.59
N ARG A 85 8.42 1.31 -12.25
CA ARG A 85 7.50 2.41 -12.54
C ARG A 85 6.74 2.10 -13.81
N THR A 86 5.43 2.03 -13.69
CA THR A 86 4.53 1.67 -14.76
C THR A 86 4.22 2.87 -15.64
N ARG A 87 3.75 2.60 -16.87
CA ARG A 87 3.26 3.65 -17.77
C ARG A 87 1.75 3.80 -17.55
N ASN A 88 1.18 4.97 -17.86
CA ASN A 88 -0.21 5.35 -17.58
C ASN A 88 -1.29 4.30 -17.94
N HIS A 89 -1.04 3.39 -18.88
CA HIS A 89 -1.97 2.32 -19.26
C HIS A 89 -2.17 1.25 -18.18
N ASP A 90 -1.22 1.06 -17.26
CA ASP A 90 -1.28 0.03 -16.22
C ASP A 90 -2.16 0.43 -15.02
N GLN A 91 -2.73 1.65 -15.04
CA GLN A 91 -3.67 2.21 -14.04
C GLN A 91 -3.14 2.36 -12.60
N ILE A 92 -1.92 1.88 -12.33
CA ILE A 92 -1.11 2.10 -11.12
C ILE A 92 0.19 2.84 -11.51
N ASP A 93 0.91 3.39 -10.54
CA ASP A 93 2.13 4.17 -10.76
C ASP A 93 3.42 3.35 -10.59
N CYS A 94 3.43 2.42 -9.64
CA CYS A 94 4.56 1.54 -9.38
C CYS A 94 4.10 0.14 -8.96
N LYS A 95 4.97 -0.85 -9.18
CA LYS A 95 4.79 -2.21 -8.67
C LYS A 95 6.12 -2.91 -8.44
N PHE A 96 6.11 -3.93 -7.60
CA PHE A 96 7.18 -4.91 -7.53
C PHE A 96 6.64 -6.30 -7.15
N PRO A 97 7.24 -7.38 -7.69
CA PRO A 97 6.91 -8.74 -7.30
C PRO A 97 7.16 -8.98 -5.80
N LEU A 98 6.20 -9.67 -5.17
CA LEU A 98 6.33 -10.18 -3.82
C LEU A 98 6.69 -11.68 -3.83
N ASP A 99 6.01 -12.42 -4.70
CA ASP A 99 6.27 -13.83 -4.99
C ASP A 99 5.85 -14.13 -6.44
N GLU A 100 5.84 -15.40 -6.86
CA GLU A 100 5.51 -15.83 -8.22
C GLU A 100 4.11 -15.38 -8.68
N ASN A 101 3.17 -15.23 -7.76
CA ASN A 101 1.76 -14.96 -8.07
C ASN A 101 1.29 -13.60 -7.57
N ASN A 102 2.02 -12.94 -6.68
CA ASN A 102 1.58 -11.74 -5.99
C ASN A 102 2.51 -10.56 -6.20
N ILE A 103 1.91 -9.36 -6.24
CA ILE A 103 2.65 -8.08 -6.29
C ILE A 103 2.29 -7.18 -5.11
N ILE A 104 3.22 -6.27 -4.80
CA ILE A 104 2.87 -5.01 -4.15
C ILE A 104 2.68 -3.97 -5.24
N SER A 105 1.55 -3.28 -5.25
CA SER A 105 1.25 -2.20 -6.19
C SER A 105 1.00 -0.89 -5.48
N ILE A 106 1.32 0.22 -6.16
CA ILE A 106 1.34 1.56 -5.58
C ILE A 106 0.66 2.51 -6.57
N GLU A 107 -0.33 3.25 -6.09
CA GLU A 107 -0.94 4.41 -6.73
C GLU A 107 -0.53 5.66 -5.95
N VAL A 108 -0.17 6.74 -6.66
CA VAL A 108 0.25 8.02 -6.09
C VAL A 108 -0.70 9.11 -6.58
N ASN A 109 -1.60 9.52 -5.70
CA ASN A 109 -2.54 10.60 -5.97
C ASN A 109 -1.99 11.94 -5.45
N ASN A 110 -1.43 12.73 -6.37
CA ASN A 110 -0.79 14.00 -6.05
C ASN A 110 -1.74 15.21 -6.09
N ARG A 111 -3.06 15.00 -6.16
CA ARG A 111 -4.06 16.06 -6.19
C ARG A 111 -4.03 16.91 -4.92
N ILE A 112 -4.43 18.17 -5.06
CA ILE A 112 -4.52 19.11 -3.95
C ILE A 112 -5.83 18.86 -3.18
N GLU A 113 -6.88 18.47 -3.90
CA GLU A 113 -8.17 18.14 -3.35
C GLU A 113 -8.10 16.88 -2.49
N PRO A 114 -8.87 16.81 -1.39
CA PRO A 114 -8.97 15.60 -0.59
C PRO A 114 -9.40 14.39 -1.42
N PHE A 115 -8.70 13.27 -1.26
CA PHE A 115 -9.05 11.98 -1.84
C PHE A 115 -10.38 11.49 -1.24
N GLY A 116 -11.46 11.60 -2.02
CA GLY A 116 -12.84 11.30 -1.60
C GLY A 116 -13.49 10.14 -2.36
N THR A 117 -14.78 9.89 -2.11
CA THR A 117 -15.49 8.68 -2.60
C THR A 117 -15.40 8.44 -4.11
N PRO A 118 -15.58 9.42 -5.02
CA PRO A 118 -15.46 9.14 -6.45
C PRO A 118 -14.07 8.64 -6.87
N LEU A 119 -13.01 9.18 -6.25
CA LEU A 119 -11.64 8.74 -6.50
C LEU A 119 -11.38 7.36 -5.91
N LEU A 120 -11.87 7.11 -4.70
CA LEU A 120 -11.85 5.78 -4.07
C LEU A 120 -12.45 4.71 -4.98
N GLU A 121 -13.68 4.93 -5.46
CA GLU A 121 -14.37 3.99 -6.34
C GLU A 121 -13.61 3.74 -7.65
N SER A 122 -12.92 4.75 -8.17
CA SER A 122 -12.07 4.63 -9.37
C SER A 122 -10.79 3.84 -9.09
N SER A 123 -10.02 4.22 -8.07
CA SER A 123 -8.78 3.52 -7.69
C SER A 123 -9.04 2.06 -7.38
N PHE A 124 -10.15 1.74 -6.70
CA PHE A 124 -10.49 0.36 -6.37
C PHE A 124 -10.76 -0.52 -7.59
N LYS A 125 -11.35 0.03 -8.67
CA LYS A 125 -11.53 -0.69 -9.93
C LYS A 125 -10.21 -0.99 -10.65
N ASN A 126 -9.20 -0.16 -10.40
CA ASN A 126 -7.89 -0.23 -11.03
C ASN A 126 -6.90 -1.14 -10.29
N ILE A 127 -7.27 -1.66 -9.11
CA ILE A 127 -6.38 -2.53 -8.32
C ILE A 127 -6.13 -3.84 -9.11
N PRO A 128 -4.88 -4.18 -9.42
CA PRO A 128 -4.56 -5.44 -10.08
C PRO A 128 -5.08 -6.63 -9.27
N CYS A 129 -5.61 -7.64 -9.97
CA CYS A 129 -6.19 -8.82 -9.33
C CYS A 129 -5.19 -9.59 -8.45
N ASN A 130 -3.92 -9.58 -8.83
CA ASN A 130 -2.81 -10.21 -8.12
C ASN A 130 -2.10 -9.28 -7.12
N SER A 131 -2.64 -8.09 -6.85
CA SER A 131 -2.12 -7.22 -5.81
C SER A 131 -2.46 -7.78 -4.43
N LYS A 132 -1.43 -8.21 -3.70
CA LYS A 132 -1.54 -8.68 -2.31
C LYS A 132 -1.59 -7.51 -1.34
N ILE A 133 -0.80 -6.48 -1.62
CA ILE A 133 -0.75 -5.23 -0.85
C ILE A 133 -0.82 -4.09 -1.86
N HIS A 134 -1.84 -3.25 -1.74
CA HIS A 134 -2.02 -2.08 -2.58
C HIS A 134 -1.87 -0.80 -1.75
N PHE A 135 -0.91 0.04 -2.09
CA PHE A 135 -0.72 1.33 -1.46
C PHE A 135 -1.37 2.43 -2.30
N ILE A 136 -2.10 3.33 -1.64
CA ILE A 136 -2.58 4.58 -2.25
C ILE A 136 -1.95 5.73 -1.48
N VAL A 137 -0.85 6.26 -2.01
CA VAL A 137 -0.11 7.39 -1.43
C VAL A 137 -0.76 8.69 -1.88
N LEU A 138 -1.05 9.59 -0.95
CA LEU A 138 -1.86 10.77 -1.23
C LEU A 138 -1.51 11.94 -0.32
N ASN A 139 -1.74 13.17 -0.81
CA ASN A 139 -1.50 14.37 0.02
C ASN A 139 -2.52 14.50 1.15
N LYS A 140 -3.81 14.27 0.85
CA LYS A 140 -4.89 14.53 1.80
C LYS A 140 -6.03 13.52 1.64
N LEU A 141 -6.43 12.88 2.74
CA LEU A 141 -7.57 11.97 2.80
C LEU A 141 -8.80 12.71 3.34
N VAL A 142 -9.99 12.42 2.81
CA VAL A 142 -11.23 12.87 3.47
C VAL A 142 -11.35 12.26 4.87
N ARG A 143 -12.01 12.96 5.80
CA ARG A 143 -12.22 12.45 7.15
C ARG A 143 -13.11 11.20 7.17
N ARG A 144 -14.05 11.10 6.24
CA ARG A 144 -15.05 10.04 6.18
C ARG A 144 -15.49 9.81 4.73
N PHE A 145 -15.45 8.56 4.31
CA PHE A 145 -16.11 8.09 3.10
C PHE A 145 -17.58 7.75 3.40
N TYR A 146 -18.43 7.70 2.38
CA TYR A 146 -19.85 7.29 2.52
C TYR A 146 -20.55 7.87 3.77
N PRO A 147 -20.68 9.20 3.90
CA PRO A 147 -21.33 9.82 5.05
C PRO A 147 -22.82 9.42 5.14
N ASN A 148 -23.38 9.40 6.35
CA ASN A 148 -24.75 8.93 6.64
C ASN A 148 -25.86 9.60 5.80
N PHE A 149 -25.62 10.81 5.30
CA PHE A 149 -26.58 11.55 4.46
C PHE A 149 -26.44 11.24 2.96
N SER A 150 -25.50 10.37 2.56
CA SER A 150 -25.32 10.01 1.16
C SER A 150 -26.26 8.88 0.75
N ARG A 151 -26.84 8.99 -0.45
CA ARG A 151 -27.67 7.92 -1.06
C ARG A 151 -26.89 6.65 -1.43
N LYS A 152 -25.56 6.63 -1.24
CA LYS A 152 -24.68 5.52 -1.59
C LYS A 152 -24.01 5.02 -0.32
N SER A 153 -24.24 3.78 0.06
CA SER A 153 -23.49 3.13 1.15
C SER A 153 -22.27 2.39 0.62
N TYR A 154 -21.31 2.10 1.50
CA TYR A 154 -20.17 1.25 1.15
C TYR A 154 -20.62 -0.17 0.77
N SER A 155 -21.66 -0.70 1.42
CA SER A 155 -22.26 -1.99 1.07
C SER A 155 -22.88 -2.00 -0.33
N ASP A 156 -23.53 -0.91 -0.77
CA ASP A 156 -24.07 -0.80 -2.13
C ASP A 156 -22.96 -0.76 -3.18
N PHE A 157 -21.80 -0.21 -2.83
CA PHE A 157 -20.64 -0.21 -3.69
C PHE A 157 -20.00 -1.61 -3.75
N LEU A 158 -19.85 -2.31 -2.62
CA LEU A 158 -19.31 -3.67 -2.57
C LEU A 158 -20.17 -4.69 -3.32
N SER A 159 -21.50 -4.59 -3.25
CA SER A 159 -22.42 -5.51 -3.96
C SER A 159 -22.21 -5.47 -5.48
N LYS A 160 -21.78 -4.33 -6.02
CA LYS A 160 -21.45 -4.12 -7.44
C LYS A 160 -19.99 -4.46 -7.78
N ASN A 161 -19.14 -4.68 -6.78
CA ASN A 161 -17.71 -4.91 -6.94
C ASN A 161 -17.26 -6.03 -5.98
N GLN A 162 -17.76 -7.26 -6.22
CA GLN A 162 -17.59 -8.41 -5.32
C GLN A 162 -16.13 -8.79 -5.05
N ASN A 163 -15.21 -8.48 -5.98
CA ASN A 163 -13.77 -8.67 -5.80
C ASN A 163 -13.21 -7.81 -4.65
N LEU A 164 -13.80 -6.65 -4.38
CA LEU A 164 -13.39 -5.74 -3.31
C LEU A 164 -13.86 -6.19 -1.93
N ALA A 165 -14.93 -6.98 -1.84
CA ALA A 165 -15.42 -7.52 -0.57
C ALA A 165 -14.39 -8.44 0.12
N LYS A 166 -13.37 -8.90 -0.61
CA LYS A 166 -12.27 -9.75 -0.13
C LYS A 166 -11.01 -8.95 0.26
N LYS A 167 -11.08 -7.62 0.29
CA LYS A 167 -9.94 -6.75 0.59
C LYS A 167 -10.14 -6.03 1.91
N TYR A 168 -9.10 -6.02 2.72
CA TYR A 168 -9.05 -5.15 3.89
C TYR A 168 -8.60 -3.75 3.51
N VAL A 169 -9.16 -2.73 4.16
CA VAL A 169 -8.90 -1.33 3.87
C VAL A 169 -8.52 -0.58 5.15
N TYR A 170 -7.31 -0.04 5.17
CA TYR A 170 -6.77 0.71 6.30
C TYR A 170 -6.10 1.98 5.82
N LYS A 171 -5.86 2.91 6.76
CA LYS A 171 -4.96 4.04 6.56
C LYS A 171 -3.74 3.86 7.46
N LEU A 172 -2.57 4.22 6.95
CA LEU A 172 -1.35 4.30 7.72
C LEU A 172 -1.30 5.62 8.48
N THR A 173 -1.05 5.54 9.78
CA THR A 173 -0.79 6.69 10.66
C THR A 173 0.55 6.53 11.35
N LYS A 174 0.97 7.56 12.08
CA LYS A 174 2.18 7.52 12.92
C LYS A 174 2.16 6.40 13.98
N ASN A 175 0.98 5.86 14.30
CA ASN A 175 0.79 4.87 15.36
C ASN A 175 0.57 3.44 14.83
N GLY A 176 0.26 3.27 13.54
CA GLY A 176 -0.15 1.97 13.03
C GLY A 176 -1.10 2.05 11.84
N LEU A 177 -1.70 0.91 11.52
CA LEU A 177 -2.83 0.82 10.61
C LEU A 177 -4.13 1.07 11.38
N GLU A 178 -4.91 2.03 10.91
CA GLU A 178 -6.21 2.41 11.49
C GLU A 178 -7.33 2.21 10.48
N SER A 179 -8.53 1.86 10.97
CA SER A 179 -9.73 1.76 10.14
C SER A 179 -10.08 3.09 9.49
N VAL A 180 -10.65 3.03 8.29
CA VAL A 180 -11.07 4.21 7.54
C VAL A 180 -12.54 4.49 7.80
N SER A 181 -12.87 5.71 8.27
CA SER A 181 -14.25 6.05 8.59
C SER A 181 -15.17 5.95 7.37
N GLY A 182 -16.25 5.20 7.52
CA GLY A 182 -17.25 4.94 6.47
C GLY A 182 -16.89 3.82 5.50
N ILE A 183 -15.82 3.06 5.78
CA ILE A 183 -15.48 1.80 5.11
C ILE A 183 -15.51 0.70 6.17
N GLN A 184 -16.17 -0.42 5.86
CA GLN A 184 -16.32 -1.55 6.77
C GLN A 184 -15.52 -2.75 6.27
N ASN A 185 -14.52 -3.16 7.03
CA ASN A 185 -13.78 -4.38 6.75
C ASN A 185 -14.66 -5.60 7.06
N SER A 186 -14.74 -6.56 6.12
CA SER A 186 -15.51 -7.79 6.33
C SER A 186 -14.74 -8.74 7.25
N PRO A 187 -15.28 -9.10 8.43
CA PRO A 187 -14.60 -9.99 9.38
C PRO A 187 -14.59 -11.45 8.93
N ASP A 188 -15.49 -11.84 8.01
CA ASP A 188 -15.76 -13.24 7.67
C ASP A 188 -14.84 -13.79 6.56
N CYS A 189 -13.92 -12.98 6.04
CA CYS A 189 -12.99 -13.39 4.98
C CYS A 189 -11.56 -13.46 5.53
N VAL A 190 -10.88 -14.60 5.31
CA VAL A 190 -9.42 -14.62 5.39
C VAL A 190 -8.91 -13.64 4.33
N PRO A 191 -8.14 -12.61 4.71
CA PRO A 191 -7.78 -11.57 3.78
C PRO A 191 -6.93 -12.08 2.63
N GLY A 192 -7.53 -12.04 1.44
CA GLY A 192 -6.82 -12.28 0.18
C GLY A 192 -5.80 -11.19 -0.10
N SER A 193 -6.07 -9.95 0.33
CA SER A 193 -5.21 -8.77 0.08
C SER A 193 -5.61 -7.57 0.97
N ILE A 194 -4.75 -6.55 1.02
CA ILE A 194 -4.98 -5.30 1.77
C ILE A 194 -4.78 -4.07 0.87
N VAL A 195 -5.57 -3.03 1.13
CA VAL A 195 -5.40 -1.66 0.61
C VAL A 195 -5.03 -0.73 1.76
N ILE A 196 -3.95 0.03 1.58
CA ILE A 196 -3.41 0.94 2.60
C ILE A 196 -3.37 2.35 2.02
N PHE A 197 -4.18 3.26 2.56
CA PHE A 197 -4.02 4.69 2.32
C PHE A 197 -2.82 5.22 3.07
N VAL A 198 -1.95 5.96 2.39
CA VAL A 198 -0.78 6.59 2.99
C VAL A 198 -0.93 8.11 2.85
N PRO A 199 -1.69 8.75 3.76
CA PRO A 199 -1.80 10.20 3.80
C PRO A 199 -0.48 10.83 4.26
N LEU A 200 0.12 11.61 3.38
CA LEU A 200 1.31 12.40 3.67
C LEU A 200 0.87 13.71 4.32
N TYR A 201 0.51 13.63 5.60
CA TYR A 201 0.18 14.82 6.39
C TYR A 201 1.42 15.72 6.44
N LYS A 202 1.32 16.90 5.81
CA LYS A 202 2.23 18.02 6.04
C LYS A 202 1.57 19.01 6.97
#